data_AF-A0A352B963-F1
#
_entry.id   AF-A0A352B963-F1
#
_cell.length_a   1.000
_cell.length_b   1.000
_cell.length_c   1.000
_cell.angle_alpha   90.00
_cell.angle_beta   90.00
_cell.angle_gamma   90.00
#
_symmetry.space_group_name_H-M   'P 1'
#
loop_
_entity.id
_entity.type
_entity.pdbx_description
1 polymer ?
#
loop_
_entity_poly.entity_id
_entity_poly.type
_entity_poly.pdbx_seq_one_letter_code
_entity_poly.pdbx_strand_id
1 'polypeptide(L)'
;MQGEIEAAKEILIEGRVKGQKTVTKITDNQSMNKDNFEIGIEKVENEISGVKKGNPMTFDEADKGNPNPHYEAFTATGDNCQACVPAFMARLNGFDVMAKPFDESNEIITKLSENTSLAWIDKLTGTFPEYIKPKKDYVPLLLDWFKENIADNTYYSFEYYRKYTADGHVMVAFKEKGNFVLYDPQSNEFYRNDAVSLLLYTVRRKTIKLLNISNCNLNKSVLDYVVEARI
;
A
#
# COMPACT_ATOMS: atom_id res chain seq x y z
N MET A 1 63.98 -34.14 13.71
CA MET A 1 64.65 -34.47 12.44
C MET A 1 63.95 -35.68 11.86
N GLN A 2 63.49 -35.74 10.62
CA GLN A 2 63.53 -34.78 9.52
C GLN A 2 62.81 -35.47 8.33
N GLY A 3 61.62 -36.01 8.61
CA GLY A 3 61.01 -37.02 7.72
C GLY A 3 59.70 -36.60 7.08
N GLU A 4 58.96 -35.66 7.68
CA GLU A 4 57.61 -35.30 7.21
C GLU A 4 57.40 -33.79 7.07
N ILE A 5 58.48 -32.99 7.22
CA ILE A 5 58.54 -31.56 6.88
C ILE A 5 59.56 -31.33 5.74
N GLU A 6 59.65 -32.29 4.81
CA GLU A 6 60.54 -32.22 3.64
C GLU A 6 59.82 -32.61 2.34
N ALA A 7 58.49 -32.49 2.28
CA ALA A 7 57.72 -32.58 1.02
C ALA A 7 56.99 -31.27 0.66
N ALA A 8 57.06 -30.25 1.53
CA ALA A 8 56.43 -28.94 1.30
C ALA A 8 57.45 -27.82 1.01
N LYS A 9 58.73 -28.15 0.77
CA LYS A 9 59.82 -27.16 0.59
C LYS A 9 60.50 -27.16 -0.79
N GLU A 10 60.09 -28.01 -1.73
CA GLU A 10 60.74 -28.11 -3.06
C GLU A 10 59.91 -27.62 -4.26
N ILE A 11 58.81 -26.87 -4.04
CA ILE A 11 58.08 -26.20 -5.14
C ILE A 11 58.01 -24.68 -4.92
N LEU A 12 59.09 -24.12 -4.39
CA LEU A 12 59.37 -22.70 -4.40
C LEU A 12 60.79 -22.54 -4.88
N ILE A 13 60.98 -21.67 -5.88
CA ILE A 13 62.21 -21.43 -6.67
C ILE A 13 62.19 -22.39 -7.88
N GLU A 14 61.73 -22.00 -9.08
CA GLU A 14 62.27 -20.92 -9.91
C GLU A 14 61.22 -20.39 -10.91
N GLY A 15 61.30 -19.10 -11.24
CA GLY A 15 60.64 -18.58 -12.46
C GLY A 15 59.89 -17.26 -12.31
N ARG A 16 60.49 -16.24 -11.68
CA ARG A 16 60.03 -14.83 -11.75
C ARG A 16 59.89 -14.37 -13.21
N VAL A 17 58.72 -13.87 -13.59
CA VAL A 17 58.61 -12.78 -14.57
C VAL A 17 57.79 -11.62 -13.96
N LYS A 18 58.40 -10.45 -14.12
CA LYS A 18 58.09 -9.10 -13.68
C LYS A 18 56.62 -8.68 -13.81
N GLY A 19 56.13 -8.01 -12.76
CA GLY A 19 55.32 -6.80 -12.90
C GLY A 19 53.80 -6.92 -12.72
N GLN A 20 53.33 -7.38 -11.55
CA GLN A 20 51.98 -7.03 -11.08
C GLN A 20 52.04 -6.62 -9.60
N LYS A 21 51.87 -5.33 -9.33
CA LYS A 21 51.32 -4.85 -8.06
C LYS A 21 49.81 -4.89 -8.22
N THR A 22 49.11 -5.76 -7.51
CA THR A 22 47.67 -5.56 -7.27
C THR A 22 47.47 -5.48 -5.77
N VAL A 23 47.60 -4.25 -5.29
CA VAL A 23 47.15 -3.80 -3.98
C VAL A 23 45.71 -3.33 -4.16
N THR A 24 44.80 -3.93 -3.38
CA THR A 24 43.47 -3.43 -3.00
C THR A 24 42.44 -3.26 -4.13
N LYS A 25 41.32 -3.99 -4.03
CA LYS A 25 40.00 -3.44 -3.73
C LYS A 25 38.92 -4.51 -3.85
N ILE A 26 37.96 -4.42 -2.93
CA ILE A 26 36.58 -4.82 -3.16
C ILE A 26 36.15 -4.18 -4.49
N THR A 27 35.96 -4.99 -5.52
CA THR A 27 35.41 -4.63 -6.84
C THR A 27 34.85 -5.93 -7.42
N ASP A 28 33.61 -6.05 -7.87
CA ASP A 28 32.64 -5.04 -8.21
C ASP A 28 31.27 -5.48 -7.74
N ASN A 29 30.50 -4.49 -7.27
CA ASN A 29 29.06 -4.50 -7.37
C ASN A 29 28.68 -4.98 -8.77
N GLN A 30 28.22 -6.21 -8.90
CA GLN A 30 27.07 -6.40 -9.77
C GLN A 30 25.94 -5.66 -9.07
N SER A 31 25.86 -4.36 -9.34
CA SER A 31 24.62 -3.64 -9.21
C SER A 31 23.63 -4.49 -9.98
N MET A 32 22.78 -5.22 -9.26
CA MET A 32 21.50 -5.59 -9.83
C MET A 32 20.96 -4.28 -10.36
N ASN A 33 20.82 -4.20 -11.68
CA ASN A 33 20.01 -3.18 -12.28
C ASN A 33 18.68 -3.28 -11.53
N LYS A 34 18.39 -2.27 -10.70
CA LYS A 34 17.03 -1.94 -10.28
C LYS A 34 16.33 -1.48 -11.54
N ASP A 35 16.15 -2.38 -12.50
CA ASP A 35 15.23 -2.18 -13.59
C ASP A 35 13.92 -1.79 -12.91
N ASN A 36 13.43 -0.59 -13.25
CA ASN A 36 12.26 0.00 -12.64
C ASN A 36 11.13 -1.02 -12.70
N PHE A 37 10.84 -1.69 -11.59
CA PHE A 37 9.69 -2.59 -11.50
C PHE A 37 8.44 -1.73 -11.69
N GLU A 38 7.94 -1.66 -12.91
CA GLU A 38 6.73 -0.92 -13.26
C GLU A 38 5.52 -1.76 -12.85
N ILE A 39 4.66 -1.17 -12.03
CA ILE A 39 3.40 -1.80 -11.66
C ILE A 39 2.51 -1.85 -12.90
N GLY A 40 2.10 -3.06 -13.27
CA GLY A 40 1.19 -3.28 -14.39
C GLY A 40 -0.17 -2.62 -14.18
N ILE A 41 -0.87 -2.42 -15.29
CA ILE A 41 -2.27 -1.99 -15.33
C ILE A 41 -3.08 -3.19 -15.83
N GLU A 42 -3.53 -4.01 -14.89
CA GLU A 42 -4.34 -5.18 -15.19
C GLU A 42 -5.64 -5.10 -14.38
N LYS A 43 -6.78 -5.10 -15.05
CA LYS A 43 -8.07 -5.04 -14.35
C LYS A 43 -8.38 -6.40 -13.73
N VAL A 44 -8.92 -6.36 -12.52
CA VAL A 44 -9.55 -7.54 -11.93
C VAL A 44 -10.85 -7.83 -12.67
N GLU A 45 -10.91 -8.98 -13.34
CA GLU A 45 -12.13 -9.46 -14.01
C GLU A 45 -12.95 -10.36 -13.08
N ASN A 46 -12.44 -11.56 -12.78
CA ASN A 46 -13.19 -12.61 -12.06
C ASN A 46 -12.42 -13.27 -10.91
N GLU A 47 -11.13 -12.96 -10.71
CA GLU A 47 -10.31 -13.59 -9.67
C GLU A 47 -9.20 -12.66 -9.17
N ILE A 48 -9.00 -12.64 -7.84
CA ILE A 48 -7.87 -11.99 -7.16
C ILE A 48 -7.29 -12.94 -6.12
N SER A 49 -5.96 -13.10 -6.10
CA SER A 49 -5.27 -13.94 -5.11
C SER A 49 -5.87 -15.35 -4.98
N GLY A 50 -6.30 -15.94 -6.11
CA GLY A 50 -6.98 -17.25 -6.16
C GLY A 50 -8.44 -17.26 -5.70
N VAL A 51 -9.00 -16.13 -5.27
CA VAL A 51 -10.41 -15.98 -4.86
C VAL A 51 -11.27 -15.57 -6.04
N LYS A 52 -12.25 -16.41 -6.38
CA LYS A 52 -13.23 -16.11 -7.42
C LYS A 52 -14.24 -15.07 -6.97
N LYS A 53 -14.69 -14.25 -7.91
CA LYS A 53 -15.74 -13.26 -7.70
C LYS A 53 -17.07 -13.96 -7.39
N GLY A 54 -17.65 -13.63 -6.25
CA GLY A 54 -19.01 -13.98 -5.87
C GLY A 54 -20.01 -12.86 -6.15
N ASN A 55 -21.10 -12.86 -5.40
CA ASN A 55 -22.06 -11.74 -5.44
C ASN A 55 -21.46 -10.51 -4.75
N PRO A 56 -21.70 -9.29 -5.27
CA PRO A 56 -21.35 -8.06 -4.57
C PRO A 56 -21.86 -8.06 -3.13
N MET A 57 -21.02 -7.63 -2.20
CA MET A 57 -21.37 -7.52 -0.78
C MET A 57 -21.99 -6.14 -0.51
N THR A 58 -22.95 -6.09 0.40
CA THR A 58 -23.37 -4.84 1.04
C THR A 58 -22.24 -4.25 1.87
N PHE A 59 -22.37 -2.99 2.29
CA PHE A 59 -21.40 -2.36 3.20
C PHE A 59 -21.17 -3.24 4.44
N ASP A 60 -22.24 -3.65 5.13
CA ASP A 60 -22.16 -4.43 6.37
C ASP A 60 -21.60 -5.86 6.19
N GLU A 61 -21.66 -6.43 4.98
CA GLU A 61 -21.06 -7.72 4.64
C GLU A 61 -19.58 -7.58 4.26
N ALA A 62 -19.24 -6.50 3.57
CA ALA A 62 -17.86 -6.13 3.29
C ALA A 62 -17.12 -5.69 4.55
N ASP A 63 -17.82 -5.02 5.46
CA ASP A 63 -17.37 -4.52 6.76
C ASP A 63 -17.66 -5.53 7.90
N LYS A 64 -17.49 -5.13 9.18
CA LYS A 64 -17.38 -5.89 10.44
C LYS A 64 -15.95 -6.33 10.77
N GLY A 65 -14.97 -5.52 10.40
CA GLY A 65 -13.55 -5.85 10.54
C GLY A 65 -13.06 -6.92 9.56
N ASN A 66 -13.91 -7.38 8.64
CA ASN A 66 -13.56 -8.36 7.63
C ASN A 66 -12.43 -7.94 6.66
N PRO A 67 -12.20 -6.64 6.36
CA PRO A 67 -11.05 -6.24 5.57
C PRO A 67 -9.70 -6.49 6.28
N ASN A 68 -9.68 -6.53 7.62
CA ASN A 68 -8.48 -6.74 8.43
C ASN A 68 -8.83 -7.46 9.76
N PRO A 69 -9.24 -8.74 9.72
CA PRO A 69 -9.81 -9.43 10.88
C PRO A 69 -8.80 -9.66 12.01
N HIS A 70 -7.51 -9.48 11.74
CA HIS A 70 -6.41 -9.68 12.67
C HIS A 70 -5.78 -8.38 13.17
N TYR A 71 -6.43 -7.23 12.99
CA TYR A 71 -5.90 -5.91 13.38
C TYR A 71 -5.23 -5.91 14.76
N GLU A 72 -5.92 -6.43 15.78
CA GLU A 72 -5.45 -6.46 17.18
C GLU A 72 -4.44 -7.58 17.48
N ALA A 73 -4.22 -8.52 16.55
CA ALA A 73 -3.41 -9.70 16.80
C ALA A 73 -1.91 -9.44 16.56
N PHE A 74 -1.55 -8.58 15.60
CA PHE A 74 -0.16 -8.36 15.20
C PHE A 74 0.13 -6.90 14.85
N THR A 75 1.37 -6.45 15.03
CA THR A 75 1.79 -5.09 14.63
C THR A 75 1.73 -4.92 13.12
N ALA A 76 2.08 -5.95 12.34
CA ALA A 76 2.05 -5.93 10.88
C ALA A 76 0.65 -5.68 10.29
N THR A 77 -0.41 -6.07 11.00
CA THR A 77 -1.81 -5.76 10.63
C THR A 77 -2.25 -4.37 11.08
N GLY A 78 -1.44 -3.68 11.89
CA GLY A 78 -1.56 -2.25 12.17
C GLY A 78 -0.83 -1.35 11.16
N ASP A 79 0.09 -1.91 10.35
CA ASP A 79 0.91 -1.17 9.38
C ASP A 79 0.50 -1.41 7.91
N ASN A 80 -0.63 -2.09 7.67
CA ASN A 80 -1.12 -2.49 6.34
C ASN A 80 -2.31 -1.65 5.80
N CYS A 81 -2.51 -0.43 6.28
CA CYS A 81 -3.67 0.41 5.92
C CYS A 81 -3.87 0.54 4.40
N GLN A 82 -2.78 0.59 3.63
CA GLN A 82 -2.74 0.64 2.16
C GLN A 82 -3.34 -0.58 1.47
N ALA A 83 -3.39 -1.73 2.14
CA ALA A 83 -4.04 -2.95 1.67
C ALA A 83 -5.50 -3.05 2.13
N CYS A 84 -5.86 -2.45 3.27
CA CYS A 84 -7.20 -2.53 3.86
C CYS A 84 -8.27 -1.82 3.02
N VAL A 85 -7.97 -0.64 2.46
CA VAL A 85 -8.92 0.08 1.59
C VAL A 85 -9.20 -0.68 0.28
N PRO A 86 -8.19 -1.19 -0.46
CA PRO A 86 -8.41 -2.10 -1.59
C PRO A 86 -9.17 -3.38 -1.22
N ALA A 87 -8.86 -3.99 -0.06
CA ALA A 87 -9.58 -5.19 0.41
C ALA A 87 -11.08 -4.88 0.63
N PHE A 88 -11.42 -3.78 1.30
CA PHE A 88 -12.81 -3.36 1.49
C PHE A 88 -13.53 -3.16 0.13
N MET A 89 -12.91 -2.47 -0.81
CA MET A 89 -13.49 -2.28 -2.14
C MET A 89 -13.62 -3.60 -2.92
N ALA A 90 -12.67 -4.53 -2.78
CA ALA A 90 -12.75 -5.87 -3.37
C ALA A 90 -13.93 -6.66 -2.81
N ARG A 91 -14.16 -6.59 -1.49
CA ARG A 91 -15.31 -7.20 -0.83
C ARG A 91 -16.64 -6.65 -1.34
N LEU A 92 -16.78 -5.32 -1.46
CA LEU A 92 -17.96 -4.71 -2.10
C LEU A 92 -18.18 -5.22 -3.54
N ASN A 93 -17.12 -5.59 -4.25
CA ASN A 93 -17.19 -6.19 -5.59
C ASN A 93 -17.40 -7.71 -5.60
N GLY A 94 -17.58 -8.33 -4.44
CA GLY A 94 -17.93 -9.74 -4.27
C GLY A 94 -16.76 -10.69 -4.07
N PHE A 95 -15.56 -10.17 -3.81
CA PHE A 95 -14.39 -11.01 -3.49
C PHE A 95 -14.30 -11.24 -1.98
N ASP A 96 -14.35 -12.50 -1.53
CA ASP A 96 -14.18 -12.82 -0.11
C ASP A 96 -12.70 -12.84 0.30
N VAL A 97 -12.11 -11.65 0.35
CA VAL A 97 -10.71 -11.42 0.69
C VAL A 97 -10.55 -10.59 1.95
N MET A 98 -9.33 -10.60 2.48
CA MET A 98 -8.82 -9.69 3.51
C MET A 98 -7.46 -9.12 3.12
N ALA A 99 -7.04 -8.04 3.76
CA ALA A 99 -5.71 -7.48 3.59
C ALA A 99 -4.64 -8.41 4.15
N LYS A 100 -3.53 -8.56 3.43
CA LYS A 100 -2.33 -9.21 3.97
C LYS A 100 -1.70 -8.32 5.05
N PRO A 101 -1.00 -8.90 6.03
CA PRO A 101 -0.14 -8.13 6.93
C PRO A 101 0.94 -7.37 6.14
N PHE A 102 1.45 -6.28 6.73
CA PHE A 102 2.58 -5.57 6.17
C PHE A 102 3.84 -6.45 6.19
N ASP A 103 4.54 -6.50 5.06
CA ASP A 103 5.81 -7.21 4.88
C ASP A 103 6.72 -6.36 4.01
N GLU A 104 7.79 -5.83 4.61
CA GLU A 104 8.75 -4.96 3.92
C GLU A 104 9.50 -5.68 2.78
N SER A 105 9.56 -7.01 2.79
CA SER A 105 10.15 -7.81 1.71
C SER A 105 9.26 -7.87 0.46
N ASN A 106 7.98 -7.54 0.60
CA ASN A 106 7.05 -7.40 -0.52
C ASN A 106 7.16 -5.99 -1.14
N GLU A 107 7.84 -5.88 -2.27
CA GLU A 107 8.04 -4.57 -2.92
C GLU A 107 6.72 -3.88 -3.31
N ILE A 108 5.65 -4.63 -3.58
CA ILE A 108 4.36 -4.07 -4.00
C ILE A 108 3.65 -3.37 -2.85
N ILE A 109 3.66 -3.94 -1.65
CA ILE A 109 3.03 -3.29 -0.49
C ILE A 109 3.79 -2.02 -0.07
N THR A 110 5.11 -2.02 -0.23
CA THR A 110 5.97 -0.85 -0.01
C THR A 110 5.66 0.24 -1.04
N LYS A 111 5.63 -0.08 -2.35
CA LYS A 111 5.26 0.89 -3.39
C LYS A 111 3.84 1.42 -3.22
N LEU A 112 2.91 0.56 -2.81
CA LEU A 112 1.53 0.96 -2.55
C LEU A 112 1.43 1.92 -1.35
N SER A 113 2.30 1.80 -0.35
CA SER A 113 2.38 2.74 0.77
C SER A 113 2.85 4.13 0.33
N GLU A 114 3.73 4.20 -0.68
CA GLU A 114 4.24 5.45 -1.26
C GLU A 114 3.23 6.07 -2.22
N ASN A 115 2.53 5.24 -3.00
CA ASN A 115 1.53 5.65 -3.98
C ASN A 115 0.33 4.70 -4.02
N THR A 116 -0.69 5.03 -3.23
CA THR A 116 -1.95 4.27 -3.16
C THR A 116 -2.72 4.22 -4.48
N SER A 117 -2.44 5.14 -5.43
CA SER A 117 -3.11 5.15 -6.74
C SER A 117 -2.87 3.87 -7.53
N LEU A 118 -1.79 3.14 -7.22
CA LEU A 118 -1.39 1.90 -7.87
C LEU A 118 -2.44 0.78 -7.73
N ALA A 119 -3.26 0.80 -6.67
CA ALA A 119 -4.32 -0.20 -6.47
C ALA A 119 -5.52 -0.02 -7.42
N TRP A 120 -5.56 1.07 -8.20
CA TRP A 120 -6.75 1.50 -8.91
C TRP A 120 -6.47 1.79 -10.38
N ILE A 121 -7.43 1.47 -11.24
CA ILE A 121 -7.39 1.79 -12.66
C ILE A 121 -8.63 2.62 -12.98
N ASP A 122 -8.45 3.89 -13.32
CA ASP A 122 -9.55 4.78 -13.67
C ASP A 122 -10.36 4.20 -14.84
N LYS A 123 -11.69 4.15 -14.69
CA LYS A 123 -12.58 3.52 -15.67
C LYS A 123 -12.61 4.26 -17.01
N LEU A 124 -12.36 5.57 -17.01
CA LEU A 124 -12.40 6.42 -18.19
C LEU A 124 -11.06 6.43 -18.93
N THR A 125 -9.96 6.63 -18.22
CA THR A 125 -8.63 6.77 -18.85
C THR A 125 -7.91 5.44 -19.03
N GLY A 126 -8.25 4.42 -18.23
CA GLY A 126 -7.51 3.17 -18.18
C GLY A 126 -6.11 3.29 -17.56
N THR A 127 -5.82 4.40 -16.87
CA THR A 127 -4.54 4.64 -16.17
C THR A 127 -4.74 4.69 -14.66
N PHE A 128 -3.68 4.89 -13.88
CA PHE A 128 -3.82 5.23 -12.46
C PHE A 128 -4.61 6.54 -12.31
N PRO A 129 -5.55 6.62 -11.35
CA PRO A 129 -6.34 7.82 -11.12
C PRO A 129 -5.49 8.97 -10.57
N GLU A 130 -5.88 10.20 -10.89
CA GLU A 130 -5.26 11.40 -10.34
C GLU A 130 -5.82 11.76 -8.95
N TYR A 131 -4.96 12.29 -8.09
CA TYR A 131 -5.35 12.76 -6.77
C TYR A 131 -6.13 14.07 -6.81
N ILE A 132 -7.27 14.08 -6.14
CA ILE A 132 -8.01 15.28 -5.77
C ILE A 132 -7.39 15.85 -4.49
N LYS A 133 -6.99 17.13 -4.51
CA LYS A 133 -6.35 17.81 -3.37
C LYS A 133 -7.19 18.99 -2.90
N PRO A 134 -7.82 18.92 -1.72
CA PRO A 134 -8.55 20.05 -1.15
C PRO A 134 -7.60 21.24 -0.94
N LYS A 135 -7.97 22.42 -1.44
CA LYS A 135 -7.15 23.65 -1.32
C LYS A 135 -7.50 24.46 -0.06
N LYS A 136 -8.00 23.81 1.00
CA LYS A 136 -8.45 24.45 2.25
C LYS A 136 -7.66 23.90 3.44
N ASP A 137 -7.16 24.79 4.30
CA ASP A 137 -6.37 24.42 5.49
C ASP A 137 -7.07 24.78 6.82
N TYR A 138 -8.16 25.55 6.80
CA TYR A 138 -8.97 25.78 7.98
C TYR A 138 -10.07 24.72 8.07
N VAL A 139 -10.19 24.04 9.23
CA VAL A 139 -11.05 22.85 9.40
C VAL A 139 -12.50 23.08 8.99
N PRO A 140 -13.21 24.14 9.42
CA PRO A 140 -14.57 24.41 8.95
C PRO A 140 -14.68 24.55 7.43
N LEU A 141 -13.80 25.33 6.78
CA LEU A 141 -13.81 25.48 5.32
C LEU A 141 -13.45 24.19 4.58
N LEU A 142 -12.65 23.33 5.20
CA LEU A 142 -12.30 22.01 4.66
C LEU A 142 -13.49 21.05 4.76
N LEU A 143 -14.24 21.07 5.87
CA LEU A 143 -15.47 20.30 6.03
C LEU A 143 -16.56 20.75 5.06
N ASP A 144 -16.72 22.06 4.85
CA ASP A 144 -17.64 22.60 3.84
C ASP A 144 -17.23 22.15 2.44
N TRP A 145 -15.92 22.17 2.14
CA TRP A 145 -15.41 21.64 0.88
C TRP A 145 -15.76 20.16 0.70
N PHE A 146 -15.61 19.31 1.72
CA PHE A 146 -16.00 17.90 1.63
C PHE A 146 -17.51 17.73 1.40
N LYS A 147 -18.34 18.50 2.11
CA LYS A 147 -19.80 18.45 1.90
C LYS A 147 -20.20 18.83 0.48
N GLU A 148 -19.51 19.78 -0.15
CA GLU A 148 -19.80 20.25 -1.50
C GLU A 148 -19.23 19.34 -2.60
N ASN A 149 -18.06 18.71 -2.36
CA ASN A 149 -17.29 18.06 -3.43
C ASN A 149 -17.32 16.52 -3.39
N ILE A 150 -17.72 15.92 -2.26
CA ILE A 150 -17.92 14.46 -2.19
C ILE A 150 -19.29 14.13 -2.77
N ALA A 151 -19.34 13.27 -3.78
CA ALA A 151 -20.60 12.86 -4.39
C ALA A 151 -21.36 11.86 -3.50
N ASP A 152 -22.69 11.88 -3.59
CA ASP A 152 -23.52 10.86 -2.95
C ASP A 152 -23.26 9.48 -3.56
N ASN A 153 -23.46 8.42 -2.77
CA ASN A 153 -23.28 7.01 -3.19
C ASN A 153 -21.91 6.71 -3.83
N THR A 154 -20.88 7.46 -3.45
CA THR A 154 -19.53 7.37 -4.01
C THR A 154 -18.54 7.21 -2.87
N TYR A 155 -17.59 6.29 -3.04
CA TYR A 155 -16.47 6.06 -2.14
C TYR A 155 -15.21 6.71 -2.69
N TYR A 156 -14.45 7.32 -1.79
CA TYR A 156 -13.15 7.91 -2.06
C TYR A 156 -12.10 7.29 -1.15
N SER A 157 -10.85 7.13 -1.61
CA SER A 157 -9.74 7.02 -0.66
C SER A 157 -9.55 8.37 0.01
N PHE A 158 -9.21 8.38 1.29
CA PHE A 158 -8.88 9.57 2.05
C PHE A 158 -7.53 9.36 2.70
N GLU A 159 -6.53 10.09 2.22
CA GLU A 159 -5.14 9.88 2.58
C GLU A 159 -4.56 11.14 3.21
N TYR A 160 -3.73 10.96 4.24
CA TYR A 160 -3.09 12.07 4.91
C TYR A 160 -1.87 11.62 5.71
N TYR A 161 -1.02 12.58 6.07
CA TYR A 161 -0.01 12.40 7.11
C TYR A 161 -0.46 13.01 8.43
N ARG A 162 -0.04 12.40 9.54
CA ARG A 162 -0.24 12.94 10.89
C ARG A 162 0.55 14.24 11.07
N LYS A 163 0.11 15.13 11.96
CA LYS A 163 0.73 16.45 12.17
C LYS A 163 2.12 16.40 12.81
N TYR A 164 2.34 15.42 13.68
CA TYR A 164 3.53 15.35 14.55
C TYR A 164 4.43 14.13 14.27
N THR A 165 4.05 13.28 13.32
CA THR A 165 4.83 12.10 12.90
C THR A 165 4.92 12.06 11.38
N ALA A 166 5.81 11.22 10.85
CA ALA A 166 5.93 10.98 9.42
C ALA A 166 4.92 9.92 8.92
N ASP A 167 3.99 9.50 9.77
CA ASP A 167 3.11 8.37 9.47
C ASP A 167 1.94 8.83 8.60
N GLY A 168 1.79 8.13 7.47
CA GLY A 168 0.63 8.22 6.60
C GLY A 168 -0.52 7.38 7.13
N HIS A 169 -1.73 7.70 6.71
CA HIS A 169 -2.88 6.82 6.86
C HIS A 169 -3.80 6.94 5.66
N VAL A 170 -4.53 5.87 5.36
CA VAL A 170 -5.54 5.83 4.30
C VAL A 170 -6.83 5.20 4.81
N MET A 171 -7.93 5.88 4.54
CA MET A 171 -9.28 5.47 4.94
C MET A 171 -10.24 5.56 3.76
N VAL A 172 -11.48 5.12 3.94
CA VAL A 172 -12.58 5.33 3.00
C VAL A 172 -13.38 6.56 3.41
N ALA A 173 -13.63 7.46 2.47
CA ALA A 173 -14.52 8.61 2.63
C ALA A 173 -15.78 8.46 1.79
N PHE A 174 -16.93 8.81 2.35
CA PHE A 174 -18.21 8.82 1.63
C PHE A 174 -19.23 9.74 2.31
N LYS A 175 -20.41 9.87 1.71
CA LYS A 175 -21.56 10.56 2.31
C LYS A 175 -22.58 9.58 2.88
N GLU A 176 -22.99 9.83 4.12
CA GLU A 176 -24.10 9.15 4.78
C GLU A 176 -25.15 10.18 5.19
N LYS A 177 -26.35 10.10 4.61
CA LYS A 177 -27.45 11.06 4.86
C LYS A 177 -27.01 12.52 4.67
N GLY A 178 -26.21 12.78 3.64
CA GLY A 178 -25.66 14.10 3.30
C GLY A 178 -24.45 14.56 4.12
N ASN A 179 -24.04 13.79 5.15
CA ASN A 179 -22.88 14.11 5.98
C ASN A 179 -21.64 13.39 5.48
N PHE A 180 -20.49 14.06 5.55
CA PHE A 180 -19.20 13.46 5.27
C PHE A 180 -18.80 12.49 6.40
N VAL A 181 -18.43 11.28 6.03
CA VAL A 181 -18.03 10.18 6.93
C VAL A 181 -16.68 9.65 6.49
N LEU A 182 -15.83 9.35 7.47
CA LEU A 182 -14.62 8.55 7.27
C LEU A 182 -14.83 7.19 7.93
N TYR A 183 -14.47 6.14 7.22
CA TYR A 183 -14.47 4.77 7.69
C TYR A 183 -13.07 4.20 7.52
N ASP A 184 -12.53 3.65 8.60
CA ASP A 184 -11.23 3.01 8.63
C ASP A 184 -11.40 1.49 8.53
N PRO A 185 -11.19 0.88 7.35
CA PRO A 185 -11.28 -0.57 7.19
C PRO A 185 -10.14 -1.33 7.90
N GLN A 186 -9.09 -0.64 8.36
CA GLN A 186 -8.02 -1.26 9.11
C GLN A 186 -8.47 -1.59 10.54
N SER A 187 -9.10 -0.64 11.22
CA SER A 187 -9.51 -0.73 12.63
C SER A 187 -11.02 -0.92 12.84
N ASN A 188 -11.81 -0.95 11.76
CA ASN A 188 -13.28 -1.01 11.79
C ASN A 188 -13.92 0.21 12.50
N GLU A 189 -13.29 1.38 12.38
CA GLU A 189 -13.76 2.60 13.03
C GLU A 189 -14.50 3.53 12.07
N PHE A 190 -15.47 4.28 12.60
CA PHE A 190 -16.15 5.33 11.88
C PHE A 190 -16.00 6.68 12.57
N TYR A 191 -15.70 7.70 11.78
CA TYR A 191 -15.66 9.09 12.18
C TYR A 191 -16.83 9.82 11.53
N ARG A 192 -17.75 10.30 12.37
CA ARG A 192 -18.94 11.06 11.96
C ARG A 192 -18.99 12.40 12.70
N ASN A 193 -19.54 13.42 12.07
CA ASN A 193 -19.78 14.73 12.69
C ASN A 193 -18.50 15.28 13.37
N ASP A 194 -18.59 15.61 14.66
CA ASP A 194 -17.50 16.17 15.44
C ASP A 194 -16.24 15.28 15.49
N ALA A 195 -16.40 13.95 15.38
CA ALA A 195 -15.25 13.05 15.33
C ALA A 195 -14.38 13.28 14.08
N VAL A 196 -14.99 13.63 12.94
CA VAL A 196 -14.24 14.03 11.74
C VAL A 196 -13.48 15.32 12.02
N SER A 197 -14.14 16.32 12.61
CA SER A 197 -13.52 17.60 12.95
C SER A 197 -12.31 17.41 13.86
N LEU A 198 -12.46 16.61 14.91
CA LEU A 198 -11.39 16.27 15.86
C LEU A 198 -10.21 15.59 15.17
N LEU A 199 -10.48 14.61 14.29
CA LEU A 199 -9.44 13.96 13.49
C LEU A 199 -8.70 14.98 12.62
N LEU A 200 -9.41 15.89 11.92
CA LEU A 200 -8.76 16.88 11.05
C LEU A 200 -7.82 17.86 11.80
N TYR A 201 -7.96 18.00 13.12
CA TYR A 201 -7.01 18.75 13.94
C TYR A 201 -5.69 18.00 14.23
N THR A 202 -5.69 16.67 14.15
CA THR A 202 -4.49 15.83 14.32
C THR A 202 -3.75 15.57 13.01
N VAL A 203 -4.35 15.97 11.88
CA VAL A 203 -3.84 15.75 10.53
C VAL A 203 -3.01 16.93 10.01
N ARG A 204 -1.96 16.64 9.25
CA ARG A 204 -1.27 17.63 8.40
C ARG A 204 -2.13 17.91 7.16
N ARG A 205 -3.14 18.77 7.30
CA ARG A 205 -4.21 18.98 6.30
C ARG A 205 -3.75 19.27 4.88
N LYS A 206 -2.61 19.95 4.69
CA LYS A 206 -2.02 20.18 3.36
C LYS A 206 -1.60 18.91 2.61
N THR A 207 -1.52 17.79 3.30
CA THR A 207 -1.22 16.47 2.71
C THR A 207 -2.46 15.68 2.33
N ILE A 208 -3.65 16.17 2.69
CA ILE A 208 -4.90 15.47 2.37
C ILE A 208 -5.01 15.36 0.85
N LYS A 209 -5.23 14.13 0.40
CA LYS A 209 -5.51 13.77 -0.98
C LYS A 209 -6.55 12.67 -1.04
N LEU A 210 -7.32 12.65 -2.12
CA LEU A 210 -8.39 11.69 -2.33
C LEU A 210 -8.30 11.08 -3.72
N LEU A 211 -8.78 9.85 -3.87
CA LEU A 211 -9.05 9.21 -5.15
C LEU A 211 -10.53 8.83 -5.21
N ASN A 212 -11.21 9.03 -6.35
CA ASN A 212 -12.57 8.52 -6.55
C ASN A 212 -12.52 7.02 -6.88
N ILE A 213 -12.48 6.19 -5.84
CA ILE A 213 -12.31 4.74 -5.98
C ILE A 213 -13.57 4.02 -6.48
N SER A 214 -14.76 4.63 -6.38
CA SER A 214 -15.96 4.15 -7.08
C SER A 214 -15.86 4.24 -8.61
N ASN A 215 -15.11 5.22 -9.13
CA ASN A 215 -14.84 5.35 -10.57
C ASN A 215 -13.63 4.54 -11.04
N CYS A 216 -13.10 3.65 -10.21
CA CYS A 216 -11.94 2.82 -10.55
C CYS A 216 -12.32 1.33 -10.64
N ASN A 217 -11.58 0.61 -11.46
CA ASN A 217 -11.44 -0.84 -11.36
C ASN A 217 -10.30 -1.15 -10.38
N LEU A 218 -10.31 -2.34 -9.79
CA LEU A 218 -9.20 -2.83 -8.97
C LEU A 218 -8.04 -3.22 -9.88
N ASN A 219 -6.80 -2.92 -9.46
CA ASN A 219 -5.60 -3.33 -10.19
C ASN A 219 -5.10 -4.70 -9.71
N LYS A 220 -5.29 -5.73 -10.55
CA LYS A 220 -4.89 -7.11 -10.27
C LYS A 220 -3.39 -7.24 -10.02
N SER A 221 -2.56 -6.50 -10.77
CA SER A 221 -1.10 -6.48 -10.61
C SER A 221 -0.63 -6.01 -9.23
N VAL A 222 -1.50 -5.35 -8.46
CA VAL A 222 -1.27 -4.99 -7.06
C VAL A 222 -2.01 -5.93 -6.12
N LEU A 223 -3.31 -6.13 -6.33
CA LEU A 223 -4.17 -6.82 -5.38
C LEU A 223 -3.73 -8.27 -5.12
N ASP A 224 -3.26 -8.99 -6.14
CA ASP A 224 -2.77 -10.38 -5.96
C ASP A 224 -1.64 -10.50 -4.92
N TYR A 225 -0.95 -9.40 -4.61
CA TYR A 225 0.17 -9.36 -3.68
C TYR A 225 -0.14 -8.74 -2.33
N VAL A 226 -1.27 -8.04 -2.19
CA VAL A 226 -1.62 -7.31 -0.95
C VAL A 226 -2.93 -7.79 -0.31
N VAL A 227 -3.70 -8.65 -0.99
CA VAL A 227 -4.87 -9.32 -0.41
C VAL A 227 -4.73 -10.84 -0.47
N GLU A 228 -5.49 -11.53 0.36
CA GLU A 228 -5.61 -12.99 0.39
C GLU A 228 -7.03 -13.43 0.71
N ALA A 229 -7.31 -14.72 0.50
CA ALA A 229 -8.58 -15.31 0.88
C ALA A 229 -8.85 -15.10 2.37
N ARG A 230 -10.08 -14.69 2.70
CA ARG A 230 -10.50 -14.59 4.10
C ARG A 230 -10.58 -16.00 4.71
N ILE A 231 -9.92 -16.21 5.84
CA ILE A 231 -9.90 -17.46 6.61
C ILE A 231 -10.95 -17.50 7.72
#